data_AF-A0A839TQK1-F1
#
_entry.id   AF-A0A839TQK1-F1
#
_cell.length_a   1.000
_cell.length_b   1.000
_cell.length_c   1.000
_cell.angle_alpha   90.00
_cell.angle_beta   90.00
_cell.angle_gamma   90.00
#
_symmetry.space_group_name_H-M   'P 1'
#
loop_
_entity.id
_entity.type
_entity.pdbx_description
1 polymer ?
#
loop_
_entity_poly.entity_id
_entity_poly.type
_entity_poly.pdbx_seq_one_letter_code
_entity_poly.pdbx_strand_id
1 'polypeptide(L)'
;MRKIDWIKVILALSLFVNVFLFMNHKHDNRNQELKYELLNTSIYRDLAQLEVTIQDQKDHNWKNEALVVQKLDDAMDSIIMRIGMERDNDKETLLWKLHDYMKKFVVGDGTFALDISLNDKQRADYIYLGEKLRSSGWSFNRRFDTNWDSFALKLQELVTES
;
A
#
# COMPACT_ATOMS: atom_id res chain seq x y z
N MET A 1 44.19 27.25 30.93
CA MET A 1 43.23 26.16 31.21
C MET A 1 44.00 24.91 31.59
N ARG A 2 43.63 24.18 32.65
CA ARG A 2 44.38 22.98 33.08
C ARG A 2 43.95 21.78 32.22
N LYS A 3 44.82 20.77 32.07
CA LYS A 3 44.53 19.54 31.28
C LYS A 3 43.19 18.88 31.66
N ILE A 4 42.84 18.92 32.94
CA ILE A 4 41.58 18.39 33.49
C ILE A 4 40.35 19.11 32.92
N ASP A 5 40.44 20.43 32.68
CA ASP A 5 39.34 21.21 32.13
C ASP A 5 39.09 20.84 30.65
N TRP A 6 40.16 20.58 29.90
CA TRP A 6 40.08 20.13 28.50
C TRP A 6 39.45 18.74 28.37
N ILE A 7 39.78 17.82 29.28
CA ILE A 7 39.16 16.47 29.32
C ILE A 7 37.65 16.58 29.60
N LYS A 8 37.24 17.45 30.52
CA LYS A 8 35.82 17.70 30.81
C LYS A 8 35.08 18.28 29.60
N VAL A 9 35.70 19.21 28.87
CA VAL A 9 35.13 19.79 27.64
C VAL A 9 34.97 18.75 26.55
N ILE A 10 35.98 17.90 26.32
CA ILE A 10 35.88 16.80 25.33
C ILE A 10 34.75 15.83 25.70
N LEU A 11 34.64 15.44 26.97
CA LEU A 11 33.59 14.54 27.43
C LEU A 11 32.19 15.15 27.26
N ALA A 12 32.02 16.43 27.62
CA ALA A 12 30.76 17.13 27.42
C ALA A 12 30.39 17.21 25.94
N LEU A 13 31.34 17.59 25.07
CA LEU A 13 31.12 17.66 23.62
C LEU A 13 30.75 16.28 23.04
N SER A 14 31.43 15.21 23.46
CA SER A 14 31.13 13.85 23.03
C SER A 14 29.72 13.41 23.41
N LEU A 15 29.25 13.74 24.62
CA LEU A 15 27.89 13.44 25.05
C LEU A 15 26.85 14.19 24.21
N PHE A 16 27.06 15.49 23.94
CA PHE A 16 26.14 16.26 23.09
C PHE A 16 26.09 15.74 21.66
N VAL A 17 27.24 15.39 21.08
CA VAL A 17 27.30 14.79 19.73
C VAL A 17 26.55 13.46 19.69
N ASN A 18 26.73 12.58 20.68
CA ASN A 18 26.02 11.31 20.73
C ASN A 18 24.50 11.48 20.90
N VAL A 19 24.06 12.41 21.74
CA VAL A 19 22.63 12.73 21.90
C VAL A 19 22.05 13.26 20.58
N PHE A 20 22.76 14.18 19.92
CA PHE A 20 22.33 14.72 18.64
C PHE A 20 22.23 13.65 17.55
N LEU A 21 23.24 12.76 17.44
CA LEU A 21 23.22 11.63 16.52
C LEU A 21 22.05 10.68 16.81
N PHE A 22 21.79 10.36 18.07
CA PHE A 22 20.67 9.50 18.47
C PHE A 22 19.31 10.15 18.14
N MET A 23 19.15 11.46 18.40
CA MET A 23 17.93 12.19 18.08
C MET A 23 17.67 12.24 16.57
N ASN A 24 18.71 12.51 15.76
CA ASN A 24 18.59 12.50 14.30
C ASN A 24 18.25 11.10 13.76
N HIS A 25 18.93 10.06 14.25
CA HIS A 25 18.64 8.70 13.84
C HIS A 25 17.20 8.28 14.16
N LYS A 26 16.68 8.65 15.34
CA LYS A 26 15.28 8.42 15.72
C LYS A 26 14.31 9.22 14.83
N HIS A 27 14.66 10.44 14.45
CA HIS A 27 13.85 11.26 13.55
C HIS A 27 13.75 10.65 12.16
N ASP A 28 14.88 10.22 11.59
CA ASP A 28 14.92 9.57 10.28
C ASP A 28 14.12 8.27 10.26
N ASN A 29 14.25 7.42 11.29
CA ASN A 29 13.47 6.19 11.41
C ASN A 29 11.97 6.48 11.47
N ARG A 30 11.55 7.50 12.23
CA ARG A 30 10.13 7.88 12.30
C ARG A 30 9.61 8.45 10.98
N ASN A 31 10.42 9.22 10.26
CA ASN A 31 10.04 9.73 8.94
C ASN A 31 9.87 8.59 7.93
N GLN A 32 10.71 7.55 7.98
CA GLN A 32 10.54 6.35 7.16
C GLN A 32 9.25 5.61 7.52
N GLU A 33 8.97 5.43 8.81
CA GLU A 33 7.74 4.79 9.28
C GLU A 33 6.48 5.53 8.80
N LEU A 34 6.43 6.85 8.97
CA LEU A 34 5.34 7.69 8.47
C LEU A 34 5.19 7.61 6.95
N LYS A 35 6.30 7.60 6.21
CA LYS A 35 6.28 7.44 4.76
C LYS A 35 5.65 6.09 4.38
N TYR A 36 5.99 5.04 5.09
CA TYR A 36 5.41 3.71 4.87
C TYR A 36 3.93 3.66 5.25
N GLU A 37 3.50 4.28 6.35
CA GLU A 37 2.08 4.37 6.69
C GLU A 37 1.27 5.11 5.63
N LEU A 38 1.82 6.19 5.06
CA LEU A 38 1.20 6.92 3.95
C LEU A 38 1.05 6.06 2.69
N LEU A 39 2.09 5.27 2.36
CA LEU A 39 2.03 4.35 1.22
C LEU A 39 1.00 3.22 1.45
N ASN A 40 0.94 2.67 2.67
CA ASN A 40 -0.09 1.68 3.04
C ASN A 40 -1.50 2.26 2.95
N THR A 41 -1.65 3.54 3.34
CA THR A 41 -2.91 4.29 3.20
C THR A 41 -3.32 4.43 1.74
N SER A 42 -2.37 4.68 0.84
CA SER A 42 -2.64 4.79 -0.61
C SER A 42 -3.21 3.48 -1.15
N ILE A 43 -2.54 2.36 -0.85
CA ILE A 43 -3.01 1.02 -1.24
C ILE A 43 -4.42 0.77 -0.68
N TYR A 44 -4.64 1.06 0.61
CA TYR A 44 -5.96 0.88 1.22
C TYR A 44 -7.05 1.67 0.51
N ARG A 45 -6.79 2.96 0.28
CA ARG A 45 -7.73 3.86 -0.39
C ARG A 45 -8.06 3.34 -1.78
N ASP A 46 -7.06 2.96 -2.56
CA ASP A 46 -7.26 2.60 -3.96
C ASP A 46 -7.96 1.24 -4.10
N LEU A 47 -7.65 0.27 -3.22
CA LEU A 47 -8.42 -0.99 -3.12
C LEU A 47 -9.87 -0.77 -2.67
N ALA A 48 -10.10 0.14 -1.72
CA ALA A 48 -11.46 0.49 -1.28
C ALA A 48 -12.25 1.25 -2.38
N GLN A 49 -11.58 2.09 -3.17
CA GLN A 49 -12.20 2.73 -4.33
C GLN A 49 -12.57 1.70 -5.39
N LEU A 50 -11.66 0.77 -5.71
CA LEU A 50 -11.92 -0.32 -6.65
C LEU A 50 -13.13 -1.14 -6.23
N GLU A 51 -13.20 -1.53 -4.95
CA GLU A 51 -14.34 -2.26 -4.38
C GLU A 51 -15.66 -1.51 -4.60
N VAL A 52 -15.73 -0.24 -4.22
CA VAL A 52 -16.93 0.58 -4.38
C VAL A 52 -17.29 0.79 -5.85
N THR A 53 -16.30 0.99 -6.72
CA THR A 53 -16.52 1.14 -8.17
C THR A 53 -17.07 -0.15 -8.78
N ILE A 54 -16.56 -1.33 -8.41
CA ILE A 54 -17.11 -2.61 -8.86
C ILE A 54 -18.57 -2.74 -8.43
N GLN A 55 -18.87 -2.42 -7.16
CA GLN A 55 -20.24 -2.50 -6.67
C GLN A 55 -21.17 -1.53 -7.41
N ASP A 56 -20.74 -0.28 -7.62
CA ASP A 56 -21.49 0.71 -8.38
C ASP A 56 -21.77 0.26 -9.82
N GLN A 57 -20.78 -0.31 -10.50
CA GLN A 57 -20.96 -0.85 -11.86
C GLN A 57 -21.90 -2.06 -11.87
N LYS A 58 -21.84 -2.94 -10.87
CA LYS A 58 -22.78 -4.05 -10.73
C LYS A 58 -24.22 -3.56 -10.62
N ASP A 59 -24.45 -2.53 -9.79
CA ASP A 59 -25.79 -1.99 -9.53
C ASP A 59 -26.35 -1.17 -10.72
N HIS A 60 -25.48 -0.69 -11.59
CA HIS A 60 -25.83 0.12 -12.76
C HIS A 60 -25.66 -0.59 -14.11
N ASN A 61 -25.61 -1.92 -14.12
CA ASN A 61 -25.46 -2.73 -15.34
C ASN A 61 -24.24 -2.36 -16.18
N TRP A 62 -23.09 -2.12 -15.53
CA TRP A 62 -21.79 -1.94 -16.19
C TRP A 62 -21.75 -0.81 -17.22
N LYS A 63 -22.40 0.33 -16.91
CA LYS A 63 -22.45 1.50 -17.81
C LYS A 63 -21.09 2.15 -18.07
N ASN A 64 -20.12 1.99 -17.18
CA ASN A 64 -18.78 2.57 -17.26
C ASN A 64 -17.72 1.52 -16.86
N GLU A 65 -17.51 0.56 -17.75
CA GLU A 65 -16.59 -0.56 -17.53
C GLU A 65 -15.13 -0.13 -17.45
N ALA A 66 -14.75 0.87 -18.25
CA ALA A 66 -13.40 1.44 -18.25
C ALA A 66 -13.00 1.99 -16.87
N LEU A 67 -13.95 2.49 -16.09
CA LEU A 67 -13.68 3.00 -14.75
C LEU A 67 -13.22 1.89 -13.78
N VAL A 68 -13.74 0.68 -13.90
CA VAL A 68 -13.30 -0.45 -13.06
C VAL A 68 -11.86 -0.84 -13.41
N VAL A 69 -11.53 -0.86 -14.70
CA VAL A 69 -10.17 -1.13 -15.15
C VAL A 69 -9.20 -0.03 -14.69
N GLN A 70 -9.60 1.23 -14.79
CA GLN A 70 -8.82 2.36 -14.26
C GLN A 70 -8.53 2.20 -12.77
N LYS A 71 -9.54 1.81 -11.98
CA LYS A 71 -9.37 1.68 -10.53
C LYS A 71 -8.53 0.48 -10.12
N LEU A 72 -8.51 -0.57 -10.95
CA LEU A 72 -7.57 -1.67 -10.78
C LEU A 72 -6.14 -1.18 -11.02
N ASP A 73 -5.92 -0.39 -12.06
CA ASP A 73 -4.60 0.16 -12.39
C ASP A 73 -4.10 1.13 -11.32
N ASP A 74 -4.95 2.05 -10.84
CA ASP A 74 -4.65 2.94 -9.70
C ASP A 74 -4.17 2.13 -8.47
N ALA A 75 -4.84 1.02 -8.17
CA ALA A 75 -4.45 0.15 -7.06
C ALA A 75 -3.10 -0.54 -7.32
N MET A 76 -2.88 -1.05 -8.53
CA MET A 76 -1.61 -1.66 -8.92
C MET A 76 -0.44 -0.67 -8.84
N ASP A 77 -0.62 0.57 -9.31
CA ASP A 77 0.37 1.64 -9.23
C ASP A 77 0.75 1.98 -7.79
N SER A 78 -0.24 2.09 -6.89
CA SER A 78 0.01 2.26 -5.46
C SER A 78 0.83 1.12 -4.86
N ILE A 79 0.59 -0.11 -5.30
CA ILE A 79 1.34 -1.29 -4.86
C ILE A 79 2.78 -1.25 -5.39
N ILE A 80 2.98 -0.98 -6.67
CA ILE A 80 4.31 -0.86 -7.30
C ILE A 80 5.10 0.27 -6.65
N MET A 81 4.47 1.42 -6.39
CA MET A 81 5.10 2.54 -5.70
C MET A 81 5.58 2.13 -4.30
N ARG A 82 4.78 1.35 -3.57
CA ARG A 82 5.19 0.83 -2.26
C ARG A 82 6.34 -0.17 -2.37
N ILE A 83 6.28 -1.10 -3.32
CA ILE A 83 7.35 -2.07 -3.59
C ILE A 83 8.68 -1.35 -3.87
N GLY A 84 8.68 -0.38 -4.78
CA GLY A 84 9.90 0.35 -5.18
C GLY A 84 10.55 1.18 -4.06
N MET A 85 9.85 1.37 -2.93
CA MET A 85 10.37 2.05 -1.74
C MET A 85 10.61 1.10 -0.56
N GLU A 86 10.24 -0.17 -0.67
CA GLU A 86 10.41 -1.17 0.38
C GLU A 86 11.89 -1.61 0.43
N ARG A 87 12.39 -1.79 1.65
CA ARG A 87 13.79 -2.23 1.89
C ARG A 87 13.85 -3.56 2.62
N ASP A 88 12.73 -4.01 3.13
CA ASP A 88 12.58 -5.29 3.81
C ASP A 88 12.06 -6.33 2.82
N ASN A 89 12.88 -7.34 2.53
CA ASN A 89 12.57 -8.36 1.53
C ASN A 89 11.30 -9.16 1.85
N ASP A 90 10.97 -9.38 3.12
CA ASP A 90 9.78 -10.14 3.50
C ASP A 90 8.53 -9.31 3.23
N LYS A 91 8.60 -8.01 3.51
CA LYS A 91 7.52 -7.05 3.19
C LYS A 91 7.34 -6.91 1.69
N GLU A 92 8.44 -6.76 0.96
CA GLU A 92 8.46 -6.69 -0.49
C GLU A 92 7.82 -7.94 -1.11
N THR A 93 8.17 -9.13 -0.60
CA THR A 93 7.60 -10.39 -1.05
C THR A 93 6.08 -10.44 -0.88
N LEU A 94 5.56 -9.95 0.25
CA LEU A 94 4.11 -9.90 0.48
C LEU A 94 3.42 -8.91 -0.47
N LEU A 95 4.05 -7.76 -0.73
CA LEU A 95 3.53 -6.77 -1.67
C LEU A 95 3.53 -7.30 -3.12
N TRP A 96 4.55 -8.07 -3.52
CA TRP A 96 4.57 -8.75 -4.82
C TRP A 96 3.44 -9.78 -4.94
N LYS A 97 3.14 -10.53 -3.88
CA LYS A 97 1.98 -11.45 -3.90
C LYS A 97 0.66 -10.71 -4.11
N LEU A 98 0.50 -9.54 -3.49
CA LEU A 98 -0.67 -8.69 -3.71
C LEU A 98 -0.71 -8.20 -5.16
N HIS A 99 0.40 -7.68 -5.68
CA HIS A 99 0.48 -7.24 -7.06
C HIS A 99 0.12 -8.37 -8.04
N ASP A 100 0.67 -9.57 -7.85
CA ASP A 100 0.39 -10.73 -8.69
C ASP A 100 -1.06 -11.20 -8.58
N TYR A 101 -1.67 -11.07 -7.40
CA TYR A 101 -3.10 -11.30 -7.22
C TYR A 101 -3.93 -10.31 -8.04
N MET A 102 -3.65 -9.01 -7.97
CA MET A 102 -4.36 -7.98 -8.75
C MET A 102 -4.18 -8.18 -10.25
N LYS A 103 -2.99 -8.61 -10.68
CA LYS A 103 -2.66 -8.88 -12.09
C LYS A 103 -3.56 -9.94 -12.72
N LYS A 104 -4.14 -10.87 -11.94
CA LYS A 104 -5.11 -11.87 -12.44
C LYS A 104 -6.35 -11.23 -13.07
N PHE A 105 -6.67 -9.99 -12.73
CA PHE A 105 -7.86 -9.26 -13.16
C PHE A 105 -7.59 -8.22 -14.25
N VAL A 106 -6.34 -8.06 -14.70
CA VAL A 106 -5.99 -7.09 -15.74
C VAL A 106 -6.66 -7.46 -17.06
N VAL A 107 -7.22 -6.45 -17.72
CA VAL A 107 -7.88 -6.59 -19.02
C VAL A 107 -7.08 -5.82 -20.08
N GLY A 108 -6.82 -6.46 -21.21
CA GLY A 108 -6.04 -5.87 -22.31
C GLY A 108 -4.54 -6.05 -22.15
N ASP A 109 -3.76 -5.26 -22.88
CA ASP A 109 -2.28 -5.27 -22.87
C ASP A 109 -1.66 -4.30 -21.86
N GLY A 110 -2.49 -3.66 -21.02
CA GLY A 110 -2.06 -2.65 -20.04
C GLY A 110 -2.04 -1.23 -20.58
N THR A 111 -2.50 -0.98 -21.83
CA THR A 111 -2.81 0.39 -22.27
C THR A 111 -4.22 0.80 -21.86
N PHE A 112 -4.35 2.02 -21.33
CA PHE A 112 -5.62 2.71 -21.11
C PHE A 112 -6.35 2.94 -22.43
N ALA A 113 -7.07 1.92 -22.91
CA ALA A 113 -8.03 2.09 -23.98
C ALA A 113 -9.25 2.84 -23.41
N LEU A 114 -9.62 3.96 -24.05
CA LEU A 114 -10.83 4.71 -23.69
C LEU A 114 -12.13 3.95 -24.06
N ASP A 115 -12.00 2.84 -24.79
CA ASP A 115 -13.10 2.00 -25.27
C ASP A 115 -12.90 0.55 -24.80
N ILE A 116 -12.85 0.36 -23.48
CA ILE A 116 -12.82 -0.98 -22.88
C ILE A 116 -14.27 -1.48 -22.80
N SER A 117 -14.52 -2.63 -23.43
CA SER A 117 -15.70 -3.43 -23.12
C SER A 117 -15.30 -4.75 -22.48
N LEU A 118 -15.88 -5.03 -21.32
CA LEU A 118 -15.72 -6.26 -20.58
C LEU A 118 -16.68 -7.32 -21.11
N ASN A 119 -16.15 -8.52 -21.33
CA ASN A 119 -16.99 -9.69 -21.56
C ASN A 119 -17.58 -10.23 -20.24
N ASP A 120 -18.55 -11.12 -20.33
CA ASP A 120 -19.26 -11.64 -19.16
C ASP A 120 -18.35 -12.35 -18.15
N LYS A 121 -17.30 -13.02 -18.64
CA LYS A 121 -16.30 -13.64 -17.75
C LYS A 121 -15.54 -12.56 -16.97
N GLN A 122 -15.06 -11.52 -17.64
CA GLN A 122 -14.31 -10.43 -16.99
C GLN A 122 -15.18 -9.69 -15.97
N ARG A 123 -16.46 -9.46 -16.28
CA ARG A 123 -17.42 -8.90 -15.31
C ARG A 123 -17.56 -9.81 -14.09
N ALA A 124 -17.69 -11.12 -14.30
CA ALA A 124 -17.76 -12.08 -13.21
C ALA A 124 -16.48 -12.12 -12.36
N ASP A 125 -15.31 -12.06 -13.00
CA ASP A 125 -14.01 -12.01 -12.33
C ASP A 125 -13.90 -10.73 -11.46
N TYR A 126 -14.33 -9.57 -11.97
CA TYR A 126 -14.37 -8.34 -11.18
C TYR A 126 -15.39 -8.40 -10.04
N ILE A 127 -16.57 -9.00 -10.23
CA ILE A 127 -17.55 -9.19 -9.14
C ILE A 127 -16.92 -10.01 -8.02
N TYR A 128 -16.25 -11.11 -8.38
CA TYR A 128 -15.52 -11.94 -7.43
C TYR A 128 -14.46 -11.13 -6.67
N LEU A 129 -13.66 -10.31 -7.38
CA LEU A 129 -12.70 -9.41 -6.75
C LEU A 129 -13.37 -8.44 -5.77
N GLY A 130 -14.47 -7.79 -6.16
CA GLY A 130 -15.21 -6.86 -5.29
C GLY A 130 -15.75 -7.53 -4.03
N GLU A 131 -16.31 -8.73 -4.15
CA GLU A 131 -16.76 -9.53 -3.02
C GLU A 131 -15.60 -9.91 -2.08
N LYS A 132 -14.45 -10.28 -2.65
CA LYS A 132 -13.25 -10.60 -1.89
C LYS A 132 -12.70 -9.38 -1.15
N LEU A 133 -12.59 -8.24 -1.83
CA LEU A 133 -12.17 -6.97 -1.21
C LEU A 133 -13.10 -6.57 -0.06
N ARG A 134 -14.42 -6.65 -0.26
CA ARG A 134 -15.41 -6.32 0.77
C ARG A 134 -15.33 -7.26 1.97
N SER A 135 -15.25 -8.56 1.74
CA SER A 135 -15.20 -9.57 2.82
C SER A 135 -13.92 -9.47 3.65
N SER A 136 -12.76 -9.23 3.00
CA SER A 136 -11.47 -8.94 3.66
C SER A 136 -11.36 -7.52 4.24
N GLY A 137 -12.41 -6.70 4.14
CA GLY A 137 -12.48 -5.40 4.80
C GLY A 137 -11.67 -4.28 4.13
N TRP A 138 -11.52 -4.34 2.80
CA TRP A 138 -11.03 -3.26 1.92
C TRP A 138 -12.21 -2.41 1.44
N SER A 139 -12.90 -1.75 2.37
CA SER A 139 -14.05 -0.88 2.07
C SER A 139 -14.05 0.32 3.01
N PHE A 140 -14.61 1.45 2.59
CA PHE A 140 -14.62 2.70 3.39
C PHE A 140 -15.36 2.58 4.74
N ASN A 141 -16.11 1.51 4.96
CA ASN A 141 -16.97 1.33 6.14
C ASN A 141 -16.21 0.87 7.39
N ARG A 142 -14.90 0.57 7.28
CA ARG A 142 -14.07 0.14 8.42
C ARG A 142 -12.94 1.13 8.68
N ARG A 143 -12.65 1.40 9.96
CA ARG A 143 -11.38 2.02 10.35
C ARG A 143 -10.25 1.11 9.90
N PHE A 144 -9.20 1.69 9.33
CA PHE A 144 -8.03 0.96 8.91
C PHE A 144 -6.84 1.40 9.75
N ASP A 145 -6.04 0.40 10.13
CA ASP A 145 -4.75 0.61 10.76
C ASP A 145 -3.68 0.52 9.67
N THR A 146 -2.85 1.54 9.59
CA THR A 146 -1.82 1.71 8.56
C THR A 146 -0.49 1.11 8.99
N ASN A 147 -0.37 0.67 10.24
CA ASN A 147 0.80 -0.05 10.71
C ASN A 147 1.01 -1.33 9.88
N TRP A 148 2.27 -1.71 9.75
CA TRP A 148 2.63 -2.82 8.87
C TRP A 148 1.96 -4.13 9.31
N ASP A 149 1.91 -4.44 10.60
CA ASP A 149 1.44 -5.75 11.07
C ASP A 149 -0.05 -5.96 10.76
N SER A 150 -0.90 -4.97 11.01
CA SER A 150 -2.33 -5.05 10.70
C SER A 150 -2.57 -5.05 9.19
N PHE A 151 -1.79 -4.24 8.46
CA PHE A 151 -1.85 -4.18 7.00
C PHE A 151 -1.46 -5.53 6.37
N ALA A 152 -0.37 -6.14 6.84
CA ALA A 152 0.15 -7.41 6.35
C ALA A 152 -0.83 -8.56 6.60
N LEU A 153 -1.49 -8.61 7.76
CA LEU A 153 -2.52 -9.61 8.05
C LEU A 153 -3.67 -9.52 7.05
N LYS A 154 -4.20 -8.31 6.79
CA LYS A 154 -5.25 -8.12 5.79
C LYS A 154 -4.81 -8.49 4.37
N LEU A 155 -3.57 -8.16 4.01
CA LEU A 155 -3.01 -8.55 2.72
C LEU A 155 -2.95 -10.07 2.58
N GLN A 156 -2.50 -10.77 3.61
CA GLN A 156 -2.47 -12.23 3.63
C GLN A 156 -3.87 -12.81 3.44
N GLU A 157 -4.87 -12.32 4.16
CA GLU A 157 -6.28 -12.77 3.98
C GLU A 157 -6.80 -12.56 2.54
N LEU A 158 -6.36 -11.50 1.87
CA LEU A 158 -6.73 -11.22 0.49
C LEU A 158 -6.06 -12.19 -0.49
N VAL A 159 -4.76 -12.46 -0.33
CA VAL A 159 -3.96 -13.23 -1.31
C VAL A 159 -3.92 -14.73 -1.05
N THR A 160 -4.14 -15.19 0.18
CA THR A 160 -3.99 -16.61 0.59
C THR A 160 -5.19 -17.49 0.18
N GLU A 161 -6.34 -16.92 -0.12
CA GLU A 161 -7.51 -17.69 -0.61
C GLU A 161 -7.60 -17.73 -2.15
N SER A 162 -6.49 -17.57 -2.87
CA SER A 162 -6.46 -17.43 -4.34
C SER A 162 -5.58 -18.42 -5.10
#